data_AF-A0A4R4L217-F1
#
_entry.id   AF-A0A4R4L217-F1
#
_cell.length_a   1.000
_cell.length_b   1.000
_cell.length_c   1.000
_cell.angle_alpha   90.00
_cell.angle_beta   90.00
_cell.angle_gamma   90.00
#
_symmetry.space_group_name_H-M   'P 1'
#
loop_
_entity.id
_entity.type
_entity.pdbx_description
1 polymer ?
#
loop_
_entity_poly.entity_id
_entity_poly.type
_entity_poly.pdbx_seq_one_letter_code
_entity_poly.pdbx_strand_id
1 'polypeptide(L)'
;MASNTSKTARASVRAGQAGQGGALSVLGEFKYLIPLNGGKHAYVRNLTNGKTAHLRTDSEAFVEEIRVLAAAGHAAKIRAEINNLAAAHPDHGWDKTEKRLVEAGVFEG
;
A
#
# COMPACT_ATOMS: atom_id res chain seq x y z
N MET A 1 9.59 -36.92 27.00
CA MET A 1 9.84 -35.61 26.37
C MET A 1 8.56 -35.16 25.66
N ALA A 2 7.73 -34.36 26.31
CA ALA A 2 6.48 -33.87 25.73
C ALA A 2 6.73 -32.53 25.01
N SER A 3 6.54 -32.51 23.70
CA SER A 3 6.67 -31.32 22.87
C SER A 3 5.41 -30.45 23.04
N ASN A 4 5.49 -29.43 23.88
CA ASN A 4 4.47 -28.38 23.97
C ASN A 4 4.53 -27.48 22.73
N THR A 5 3.93 -27.92 21.63
CA THR A 5 3.72 -27.07 20.44
C THR A 5 2.63 -26.05 20.76
N SER A 6 3.02 -24.77 20.82
CA SER A 6 2.11 -23.65 21.12
C SER A 6 0.92 -23.59 20.15
N LYS A 7 -0.30 -23.46 20.68
CA LYS A 7 -1.56 -23.35 19.93
C LYS A 7 -1.68 -22.07 19.08
N THR A 8 -0.73 -21.15 19.19
CA THR A 8 -0.67 -19.93 18.37
C THR A 8 -0.16 -20.17 16.95
N ALA A 9 0.58 -21.26 16.71
CA ALA A 9 1.13 -21.55 15.39
C ALA A 9 0.08 -22.00 14.36
N ARG A 10 -1.09 -22.49 14.82
CA ARG A 10 -2.15 -23.04 13.94
C ARG A 10 -3.19 -22.00 13.50
N ALA A 11 -3.26 -20.85 14.18
CA ALA A 11 -4.21 -19.79 13.85
C ALA A 11 -3.71 -18.88 12.71
N SER A 12 -2.39 -18.71 12.56
CA SER A 12 -1.80 -17.92 11.48
C SER A 12 -1.96 -18.58 10.10
N VAL A 13 -2.02 -19.91 10.04
CA VAL A 13 -2.13 -20.66 8.77
C VAL A 13 -3.53 -20.58 8.15
N ARG A 14 -4.57 -20.36 8.97
CA ARG A 14 -5.97 -20.36 8.50
C ARG A 14 -6.47 -19.00 7.99
N ALA A 15 -5.82 -17.90 8.37
CA ALA A 15 -6.16 -16.56 7.88
C ALA A 15 -5.63 -16.29 6.46
N GLY A 16 -4.70 -17.10 5.95
CA GLY A 16 -4.15 -16.98 4.59
C GLY A 16 -4.93 -17.72 3.49
N GLN A 17 -6.06 -18.37 3.80
CA GLN A 17 -6.81 -19.21 2.86
C GLN A 17 -8.12 -18.62 2.34
N ALA A 18 -8.53 -17.42 2.77
CA ALA A 18 -9.80 -16.80 2.39
C ALA A 18 -9.69 -15.82 1.20
N GLY A 19 -8.91 -16.17 0.18
CA GLY A 19 -8.67 -15.30 -0.99
C GLY A 19 -8.10 -16.05 -2.19
N GLN A 20 -8.72 -17.18 -2.57
CA GLN A 20 -8.43 -17.86 -3.83
C GLN A 20 -9.16 -17.16 -4.97
N GLY A 21 -8.41 -16.44 -5.81
CA GLY A 21 -8.91 -15.77 -7.00
C GLY A 21 -7.84 -14.95 -7.70
N GLY A 22 -6.77 -15.62 -8.15
CA GLY A 22 -5.66 -15.00 -8.88
C GLY A 22 -4.34 -15.67 -8.51
N ALA A 23 -3.57 -16.06 -9.53
CA ALA A 23 -2.34 -16.80 -9.39
C ALA A 23 -1.40 -16.21 -8.33
N LEU A 24 -0.89 -17.09 -7.47
CA LEU A 24 0.27 -16.87 -6.60
C LEU A 24 1.48 -16.41 -7.43
N SER A 25 1.64 -15.10 -7.63
CA SER A 25 2.95 -14.51 -7.93
C SER A 25 3.77 -14.52 -6.64
N VAL A 26 4.34 -15.68 -6.29
CA VAL A 26 5.26 -15.86 -5.14
C VAL A 26 6.65 -15.28 -5.44
N LEU A 27 6.67 -14.13 -6.12
CA LEU A 27 7.76 -13.17 -6.27
C LEU A 27 7.13 -11.77 -6.10
N GLY A 28 6.35 -11.64 -5.02
CA GLY A 28 5.24 -10.71 -4.86
C GLY A 28 5.49 -9.30 -5.37
N GLU A 29 4.54 -8.83 -6.19
CA GLU A 29 4.39 -7.42 -6.51
C GLU A 29 4.42 -6.60 -5.21
N PHE A 30 5.50 -5.86 -4.99
CA PHE A 30 5.63 -5.00 -3.82
C PHE A 30 4.54 -3.94 -3.88
N LYS A 31 3.60 -3.96 -2.93
CA LYS A 31 2.63 -2.88 -2.74
C LYS A 31 3.34 -1.69 -2.13
N TYR A 32 3.23 -0.53 -2.79
CA TYR A 32 3.72 0.73 -2.26
C TYR A 32 2.78 1.25 -1.18
N LEU A 33 1.48 0.96 -1.32
CA LEU A 33 0.42 1.49 -0.47
C LEU A 33 -0.39 0.35 0.15
N ILE A 34 -0.46 0.34 1.48
CA ILE A 34 -1.40 -0.52 2.20
C ILE A 34 -2.47 0.38 2.81
N PRO A 35 -3.69 0.40 2.26
CA PRO A 35 -4.76 1.27 2.71
C PRO A 35 -5.24 0.87 4.12
N LEU A 36 -5.54 1.84 4.96
CA LEU A 36 -6.05 1.66 6.32
C LEU A 36 -7.24 2.59 6.56
N ASN A 37 -8.14 2.17 7.46
CA ASN A 37 -9.26 3.00 7.93
C ASN A 37 -10.06 3.64 6.77
N GLY A 38 -10.47 2.82 5.80
CA GLY A 38 -11.24 3.28 4.65
C GLY A 38 -10.51 4.30 3.78
N GLY A 39 -9.18 4.18 3.63
CA GLY A 39 -8.36 5.08 2.81
C GLY A 39 -7.91 6.36 3.51
N LYS A 40 -8.32 6.60 4.76
CA LYS A 40 -7.87 7.79 5.53
C LYS A 40 -6.37 7.75 5.85
N HIS A 41 -5.81 6.56 5.99
CA HIS A 41 -4.38 6.37 6.24
C HIS A 41 -3.84 5.30 5.29
N ALA A 42 -2.52 5.29 5.13
CA ALA A 42 -1.81 4.23 4.43
C ALA A 42 -0.47 3.96 5.09
N TYR A 43 -0.04 2.71 5.02
CA TYR A 43 1.39 2.44 5.09
C TYR A 43 2.01 2.71 3.71
N VAL A 44 2.97 3.62 3.65
CA VAL A 44 3.78 3.89 2.47
C VAL A 44 5.09 3.15 2.63
N ARG A 45 5.34 2.15 1.80
CA ARG A 45 6.60 1.41 1.79
C ARG A 45 7.59 2.11 0.87
N ASN A 46 8.61 2.70 1.46
CA ASN A 46 9.65 3.38 0.73
C ASN A 46 10.78 2.41 0.37
N LEU A 47 10.85 2.04 -0.92
CA LEU A 47 11.84 1.10 -1.42
C LEU A 47 13.24 1.70 -1.55
N THR A 48 13.38 3.04 -1.51
CA THR A 48 14.70 3.70 -1.62
C THR A 48 15.47 3.66 -0.32
N ASN A 49 14.77 3.55 0.82
CA ASN A 49 15.38 3.55 2.16
C ASN A 49 14.96 2.37 3.04
N GLY A 50 14.08 1.49 2.54
CA GLY A 50 13.59 0.30 3.25
C GLY A 50 12.61 0.58 4.40
N LYS A 51 12.18 1.83 4.59
CA LYS A 51 11.26 2.20 5.68
C LYS A 51 9.81 2.05 5.24
N THR A 52 8.92 1.92 6.22
CA THR A 52 7.46 1.94 6.02
C THR A 52 6.87 3.01 6.92
N ALA A 53 6.30 4.05 6.33
CA ALA A 53 5.71 5.18 7.05
C ALA A 53 4.19 5.00 7.17
N HIS A 54 3.62 5.23 8.36
CA HIS A 54 2.18 5.30 8.56
C HIS A 54 1.73 6.75 8.42
N LEU A 55 1.03 7.06 7.33
CA LEU A 55 0.71 8.44 6.96
C LEU A 55 -0.79 8.57 6.71
N ARG A 56 -1.33 9.74 7.02
CA ARG A 56 -2.68 10.12 6.63
C ARG A 56 -2.66 10.54 5.16
N THR A 57 -3.56 10.02 4.33
CA THR A 57 -3.54 10.21 2.86
C THR A 57 -3.85 11.64 2.42
N ASP A 58 -4.40 12.47 3.31
CA ASP A 58 -4.69 13.90 3.11
C ASP A 58 -3.55 14.83 3.60
N SER A 59 -2.45 14.29 4.11
CA SER A 59 -1.39 15.07 4.74
C SER A 59 -0.25 15.42 3.77
N GLU A 60 0.45 16.53 4.04
CA GLU A 60 1.66 16.88 3.28
C GLU A 60 2.77 15.83 3.41
N ALA A 61 2.88 15.19 4.57
CA ALA A 61 3.84 14.11 4.77
C ALA A 61 3.62 12.94 3.80
N PHE A 62 2.36 12.64 3.47
CA PHE A 62 2.03 11.65 2.45
C PHE A 62 2.45 12.12 1.05
N VAL A 63 2.13 13.37 0.69
CA VAL A 63 2.53 13.95 -0.60
C VAL A 63 4.05 13.87 -0.79
N GLU A 64 4.82 14.28 0.22
CA GLU A 64 6.28 14.27 0.15
C GLU A 64 6.88 12.86 0.10
N GLU A 65 6.32 11.90 0.85
CA GLU A 65 6.78 10.52 0.78
C GLU A 65 6.55 9.91 -0.62
N ILE A 66 5.40 10.21 -1.26
CA ILE A 66 5.14 9.79 -2.63
C ILE A 66 6.03 10.54 -3.63
N ARG A 67 6.32 11.83 -3.41
CA ARG A 67 7.26 12.61 -4.23
C ARG A 67 8.66 11.99 -4.22
N VAL A 68 9.17 11.58 -3.06
CA VAL A 68 10.47 10.90 -2.94
C VAL A 68 10.48 9.62 -3.78
N LEU A 69 9.41 8.83 -3.74
CA LEU A 69 9.32 7.61 -4.53
C LEU A 69 9.15 7.88 -6.03
N ALA A 70 8.38 8.90 -6.39
CA ALA A 70 8.17 9.33 -7.77
C ALA A 70 9.51 9.77 -8.40
N ALA A 71 10.27 10.61 -7.70
CA ALA A 71 11.61 11.05 -8.11
C ALA A 71 12.62 9.89 -8.25
N ALA A 72 12.38 8.78 -7.55
CA ALA A 72 13.16 7.54 -7.68
C ALA A 72 12.69 6.61 -8.82
N GLY A 73 11.79 7.07 -9.69
CA GLY A 73 11.30 6.31 -10.85
C GLY A 73 10.14 5.37 -10.55
N HIS A 74 9.46 5.52 -9.41
CA HIS A 74 8.31 4.69 -9.05
C HIS A 74 6.94 5.33 -9.32
N ALA A 75 6.92 6.52 -9.92
CA ALA A 75 5.71 7.31 -10.19
C ALA A 75 4.58 6.51 -10.87
N ALA A 76 4.89 5.87 -12.00
CA ALA A 76 3.89 5.13 -12.79
C ALA A 76 3.24 3.97 -12.02
N LYS A 77 4.04 3.23 -11.23
CA LYS A 77 3.56 2.09 -10.44
C LYS A 77 2.67 2.55 -9.29
N ILE A 78 3.09 3.60 -8.57
CA ILE A 78 2.31 4.15 -7.46
C ILE A 78 0.99 4.73 -7.97
N ARG A 79 1.00 5.47 -9.07
CA ARG A 79 -0.22 6.02 -9.66
C ARG A 79 -1.19 4.93 -10.12
N ALA A 80 -0.67 3.86 -10.73
CA ALA A 80 -1.48 2.70 -11.08
C ALA A 80 -2.11 2.04 -9.84
N GLU A 81 -1.35 1.92 -8.75
CA GLU A 81 -1.85 1.37 -7.49
C GLU A 81 -2.95 2.23 -6.87
N ILE A 82 -2.80 3.56 -6.87
CA ILE A 82 -3.84 4.50 -6.40
C ILE A 82 -5.10 4.39 -7.26
N ASN A 83 -4.97 4.31 -8.58
CA ASN A 83 -6.11 4.15 -9.48
C ASN A 83 -6.83 2.81 -9.26
N ASN A 84 -6.09 1.73 -9.00
CA ASN A 84 -6.67 0.44 -8.65
C ASN A 84 -7.41 0.51 -7.31
N LEU A 85 -6.89 1.24 -6.32
CA LEU A 85 -7.56 1.47 -5.04
C LEU A 85 -8.84 2.30 -5.20
N ALA A 86 -8.84 3.31 -6.07
CA ALA A 86 -10.02 4.10 -6.39
C ALA A 86 -11.11 3.26 -7.09
N ALA A 87 -10.72 2.39 -8.02
CA ALA A 87 -11.65 1.50 -8.70
C ALA A 87 -12.23 0.43 -7.76
N ALA A 88 -11.40 -0.17 -6.90
CA ALA A 88 -11.83 -1.21 -5.97
C ALA A 88 -12.65 -0.67 -4.79
N HIS A 89 -12.37 0.57 -4.36
CA HIS A 89 -13.01 1.20 -3.21
C HIS A 89 -13.38 2.67 -3.51
N PRO A 90 -14.43 2.92 -4.31
CA PRO A 90 -14.80 4.27 -4.75
C PRO A 90 -15.07 5.25 -3.59
N ASP A 91 -15.59 4.77 -2.47
CA ASP A 91 -15.96 5.61 -1.33
C ASP A 91 -14.80 5.91 -0.36
N HIS A 92 -13.59 5.37 -0.62
CA HIS A 92 -12.42 5.54 0.24
C HIS A 92 -11.58 6.78 -0.08
N GLY A 93 -11.98 7.59 -1.06
CA GLY A 93 -11.37 8.89 -1.37
C GLY A 93 -10.04 8.84 -2.11
N TRP A 94 -9.68 7.70 -2.71
CA TRP A 94 -8.44 7.53 -3.47
C TRP A 94 -8.38 8.38 -4.74
N ASP A 95 -9.53 8.72 -5.32
CA ASP A 95 -9.69 9.70 -6.40
C ASP A 95 -9.20 11.09 -5.97
N LYS A 96 -9.59 11.52 -4.76
CA LYS A 96 -9.16 12.80 -4.17
C LYS A 96 -7.67 12.79 -3.82
N THR A 97 -7.18 11.66 -3.32
CA THR A 97 -5.74 11.46 -3.06
C THR A 97 -4.93 11.56 -4.35
N GLU A 98 -5.37 10.91 -5.44
CA GLU A 98 -4.71 11.00 -6.75
C GLU A 98 -4.67 12.43 -7.27
N LYS A 99 -5.84 13.10 -7.26
CA LYS A 99 -5.96 14.50 -7.69
C LYS A 99 -5.02 15.41 -6.90
N ARG A 100 -4.94 15.26 -5.57
CA ARG A 100 -4.02 16.05 -4.73
C ARG A 100 -2.55 15.85 -5.12
N LEU A 101 -2.13 14.62 -5.42
CA LEU A 101 -0.77 14.33 -5.86
C LEU A 101 -0.48 14.93 -7.24
N VAL A 102 -1.44 14.88 -8.16
CA VAL A 102 -1.35 15.53 -9.48
C VAL A 102 -1.22 17.04 -9.32
N GLU A 103 -2.08 17.67 -8.53
CA GLU A 103 -2.05 19.12 -8.25
C GLU A 103 -0.75 19.56 -7.57
N ALA A 104 -0.13 18.69 -6.76
CA ALA A 104 1.17 18.92 -6.15
C ALA A 104 2.36 18.66 -7.11
N GLY A 105 2.12 18.32 -8.38
CA GLY A 105 3.16 18.05 -9.38
C GLY A 105 3.98 16.80 -9.09
N VAL A 106 3.45 15.84 -8.32
CA VAL A 106 4.21 14.65 -7.87
C VAL A 106 4.60 13.73 -9.04
N PHE A 107 3.84 13.77 -10.14
CA PHE A 107 4.01 12.86 -11.29
C PHE A 107 4.52 13.54 -12.57
N GLU A 108 5.08 14.74 -12.47
CA GLU A 108 5.56 15.52 -13.63
C GLU A 108 7.04 15.30 -13.99
N GLY A 109 7.76 14.50 -13.18
CA GLY A 109 9.19 14.21 -13.33
C GLY A 109 9.54 12.96 -14.12
#